data_AF-A0AAD4LSP6-F1
#
_entry.id   AF-A0AAD4LSP6-F1
#
_cell.length_a   1.000
_cell.length_b   1.000
_cell.length_c   1.000
_cell.angle_alpha   90.00
_cell.angle_beta   90.00
_cell.angle_gamma   90.00
#
_symmetry.space_group_name_H-M   'P 1'
#
loop_
_entity.id
_entity.type
_entity.pdbx_description
1 polymer ?
#
loop_
_entity_poly.entity_id
_entity_poly.type
_entity_poly.pdbx_seq_one_letter_code
_entity_poly.pdbx_strand_id
1 'polypeptide(L)'
;MSSGADELSGYDPSTPYQLARKRKAPVSRPVPGPSNAKVPRTTKSRKQKSTRESPVVVEDDDNDDDDVPEVVQPATRNDTTAKVPPSVATNGKPASKAKGKGKATPSTNGHRNDTELVIIDELDDDGPLPAKPLPSAKKGKVSAGSTDSTEKGGSFQELEKLREERDMYKEKSEQLSKSLLQLIQTRKTEPEEQLVSRKAHYDATNRAQEELIQELTTQVSRLTPMLKKGRTSTLHFLTSEAADEEKRIFEEHLREVQEELKRKDGVIKDKDTRIAALNEQLETTQADLKAEIAHTQTLQKNPKAQREHPGPAMRARTSLINDPKHGATIRLYEDLTNLIMYILAREFCLSFTLTSMYQPKPSPDPNFHSPPVNSKDDLQKMVQYTPLELEKESPEHIQKLDFLADKFTFAYDQMDYFLKTLNDHFTASEEQDD
;
A
#
# COMPACT_ATOMS: atom_id res chain seq x y z
N MET A 1 -24.53 -39.32 -21.16
CA MET A 1 -23.42 -38.54 -20.57
C MET A 1 -22.16 -39.04 -21.23
N SER A 2 -21.52 -38.20 -22.04
CA SER A 2 -20.33 -38.59 -22.82
C SER A 2 -19.11 -37.87 -22.28
N SER A 3 -18.07 -38.63 -21.97
CA SER A 3 -16.70 -38.15 -21.84
C SER A 3 -16.20 -37.67 -23.20
N GLY A 4 -15.70 -36.43 -23.26
CA GLY A 4 -14.97 -35.91 -24.41
C GLY A 4 -13.55 -35.54 -23.98
N ALA A 5 -12.59 -36.37 -24.35
CA ALA A 5 -11.17 -36.06 -24.28
C ALA A 5 -10.65 -35.95 -25.71
N ASP A 6 -9.98 -34.84 -26.01
CA ASP A 6 -8.89 -34.65 -26.98
C ASP A 6 -8.35 -33.24 -26.66
N GLU A 7 -7.09 -33.00 -26.31
CA GLU A 7 -5.80 -33.28 -26.97
C GLU A 7 -5.44 -32.22 -28.05
N LEU A 8 -4.12 -31.94 -28.16
CA LEU A 8 -3.42 -30.93 -28.97
C LEU A 8 -3.46 -29.45 -28.52
N SER A 9 -2.38 -28.66 -28.64
CA SER A 9 -0.92 -28.92 -28.54
C SER A 9 -0.15 -27.60 -28.71
N GLY A 10 1.04 -27.51 -28.09
CA GLY A 10 2.16 -26.75 -28.65
C GLY A 10 2.34 -25.29 -28.23
N TYR A 11 3.21 -25.08 -27.23
CA TYR A 11 4.27 -24.07 -27.32
C TYR A 11 5.55 -24.64 -26.66
N ASP A 12 6.60 -24.81 -27.45
CA ASP A 12 7.89 -25.36 -26.99
C ASP A 12 8.69 -24.36 -26.15
N PRO A 13 9.49 -24.82 -25.17
CA PRO A 13 10.33 -23.96 -24.34
C PRO A 13 11.61 -23.52 -25.07
N SER A 14 11.82 -22.20 -25.19
CA SER A 14 12.99 -21.63 -25.85
C SER A 14 14.24 -21.54 -24.94
N THR A 15 15.05 -22.59 -25.01
CA THR A 15 16.51 -22.64 -24.75
C THR A 15 17.05 -22.57 -23.31
N PRO A 16 18.04 -23.41 -22.95
CA PRO A 16 18.69 -23.41 -21.63
C PRO A 16 19.93 -22.51 -21.57
N TYR A 17 20.09 -21.77 -20.47
CA TYR A 17 21.33 -21.04 -20.18
C TYR A 17 22.26 -21.86 -19.28
N GLN A 18 23.31 -22.45 -19.86
CA GLN A 18 24.37 -23.08 -19.07
C GLN A 18 25.40 -22.05 -18.61
N LEU A 19 25.56 -21.88 -17.29
CA LEU A 19 26.82 -21.38 -16.72
C LEU A 19 27.48 -22.44 -15.85
N ALA A 20 28.71 -22.78 -16.23
CA ALA A 20 29.47 -23.86 -15.62
C ALA A 20 29.95 -23.53 -14.20
N ARG A 21 29.78 -24.50 -13.29
CA ARG A 21 30.38 -24.50 -11.95
C ARG A 21 31.89 -24.23 -12.01
N LYS A 22 32.38 -23.24 -11.24
CA LYS A 22 33.75 -23.24 -10.70
C LYS A 22 33.76 -22.92 -9.22
N ARG A 23 33.63 -23.98 -8.40
CA ARG A 23 34.04 -23.96 -7.00
C ARG A 23 35.51 -23.52 -6.90
N LYS A 24 35.81 -22.56 -6.02
CA LYS A 24 37.16 -22.34 -5.48
C LYS A 24 37.09 -22.32 -3.97
N ALA A 25 37.84 -23.22 -3.35
CA ALA A 25 38.04 -23.27 -1.89
C ALA A 25 38.95 -22.10 -1.44
N PRO A 26 38.88 -21.69 -0.16
CA PRO A 26 39.57 -20.49 0.32
C PRO A 26 41.08 -20.71 0.44
N VAL A 27 41.88 -19.78 -0.11
CA VAL A 27 43.33 -19.71 0.12
C VAL A 27 43.61 -18.72 1.24
N SER A 28 44.53 -19.12 2.12
CA SER A 28 44.82 -18.49 3.40
C SER A 28 45.87 -17.36 3.32
N ARG A 29 45.91 -16.58 4.42
CA ARG A 29 46.99 -15.66 4.89
C ARG A 29 47.00 -14.22 4.35
N PRO A 30 46.80 -13.21 5.22
CA PRO A 30 47.36 -11.88 5.04
C PRO A 30 48.85 -11.85 5.43
N VAL A 31 49.67 -11.12 4.68
CA VAL A 31 51.08 -10.83 4.97
C VAL A 31 51.24 -9.31 5.19
N PRO A 32 52.01 -8.84 6.19
CA PRO A 32 51.97 -7.44 6.63
C PRO A 32 53.01 -6.51 5.97
N GLY A 33 52.59 -5.28 5.66
CA GLY A 33 53.46 -4.11 5.51
C GLY A 33 54.31 -4.02 4.22
N PRO A 34 55.12 -2.95 4.05
CA PRO A 34 55.47 -1.93 5.04
C PRO A 34 55.02 -0.49 4.70
N SER A 35 55.21 0.38 5.68
CA SER A 35 55.05 1.84 5.63
C SER A 35 56.02 2.55 4.68
N ASN A 36 55.64 3.73 4.20
CA ASN A 36 56.58 4.83 4.02
C ASN A 36 55.87 6.19 4.17
N ALA A 37 56.40 7.03 5.07
CA ALA A 37 55.93 8.38 5.29
C ALA A 37 56.65 9.37 4.37
N LYS A 38 56.02 10.52 4.07
CA LYS A 38 56.71 11.81 3.90
C LYS A 38 55.74 12.99 3.96
N VAL A 39 55.95 13.83 4.98
CA VAL A 39 55.43 15.20 5.07
C VAL A 39 56.39 16.11 4.29
N PRO A 40 55.93 17.19 3.62
CA PRO A 40 56.43 18.50 4.05
C PRO A 40 55.41 19.66 3.99
N ARG A 41 55.36 20.40 5.12
CA ARG A 41 55.40 21.88 5.25
C ARG A 41 54.65 22.79 4.26
N THR A 42 53.65 23.48 4.83
CA THR A 42 53.45 24.95 4.84
C THR A 42 53.52 25.77 3.53
N THR A 43 52.50 26.61 3.25
CA THR A 43 52.64 28.08 3.40
C THR A 43 51.33 28.87 3.17
N LYS A 44 51.20 29.99 3.92
CA LYS A 44 50.62 31.30 3.54
C LYS A 44 49.14 31.41 3.08
N SER A 45 48.30 31.75 4.06
CA SER A 45 47.55 33.03 4.12
C SER A 45 47.08 33.73 2.83
N ARG A 46 45.77 34.02 2.74
CA ARG A 46 45.28 35.36 2.31
C ARG A 46 43.97 35.75 3.01
N LYS A 47 43.92 37.00 3.51
CA LYS A 47 42.73 37.67 4.07
C LYS A 47 41.87 38.28 2.95
N GLN A 48 40.55 38.26 3.16
CA GLN A 48 39.51 39.25 2.81
C GLN A 48 38.26 38.82 3.64
N LYS A 49 37.48 39.60 4.42
CA LYS A 49 37.16 41.05 4.52
C LYS A 49 36.69 41.61 3.15
N SER A 50 35.48 42.13 2.89
CA SER A 50 34.37 42.73 3.66
C SER A 50 33.10 42.74 2.75
N THR A 51 31.84 43.06 3.11
CA THR A 51 31.19 43.61 4.32
C THR A 51 29.72 43.13 4.40
N ARG A 52 29.04 43.44 5.52
CA ARG A 52 27.57 43.53 5.73
C ARG A 52 26.95 44.68 4.91
N GLU A 53 25.74 44.50 4.35
CA GLU A 53 24.56 45.40 4.49
C GLU A 53 23.34 44.95 3.65
N SER A 54 22.15 45.41 4.07
CA SER A 54 20.81 45.23 3.50
C SER A 54 20.14 46.62 3.47
N PRO A 55 18.84 46.77 3.18
CA PRO A 55 18.04 46.38 2.01
C PRO A 55 17.51 47.63 1.26
N VAL A 56 16.98 47.49 0.02
CA VAL A 56 16.24 48.59 -0.66
C VAL A 56 15.03 48.04 -1.44
N VAL A 57 13.92 48.77 -1.31
CA VAL A 57 12.62 48.59 -1.99
C VAL A 57 12.65 49.28 -3.36
N VAL A 58 12.05 48.68 -4.39
CA VAL A 58 11.47 49.40 -5.54
C VAL A 58 10.15 48.71 -5.89
N GLU A 59 9.13 49.53 -6.16
CA GLU A 59 7.75 49.17 -6.50
C GLU A 59 7.57 49.00 -8.03
N ASP A 60 6.39 48.53 -8.42
CA ASP A 60 5.68 48.74 -9.71
C ASP A 60 6.42 48.64 -11.06
N ASP A 61 5.87 47.81 -11.96
CA ASP A 61 5.43 48.33 -13.26
C ASP A 61 4.24 47.51 -13.78
N ASP A 62 3.14 48.18 -14.06
CA ASP A 62 1.98 47.62 -14.76
C ASP A 62 2.31 47.43 -16.24
N ASN A 63 1.72 46.42 -16.89
CA ASN A 63 1.62 46.43 -18.35
C ASN A 63 0.40 45.62 -18.81
N ASP A 64 -0.75 46.30 -18.75
CA ASP A 64 -1.93 46.01 -19.56
C ASP A 64 -1.67 46.38 -21.05
N ASP A 65 -2.61 45.99 -21.91
CA ASP A 65 -2.68 46.26 -23.37
C ASP A 65 -1.62 45.55 -24.24
N ASP A 66 -1.92 45.09 -25.47
CA ASP A 66 -3.05 45.44 -26.34
C ASP A 66 -3.52 44.23 -27.19
N ASP A 67 -4.78 44.27 -27.65
CA ASP A 67 -5.48 43.18 -28.37
C ASP A 67 -5.66 43.54 -29.87
N VAL A 68 -4.83 42.97 -30.76
CA VAL A 68 -4.98 43.14 -32.23
C VAL A 68 -4.64 41.87 -33.02
N PRO A 69 -5.63 41.18 -33.62
CA PRO A 69 -5.38 40.12 -34.61
C PRO A 69 -5.27 40.68 -36.03
N GLU A 70 -4.05 40.91 -36.54
CA GLU A 70 -3.84 41.31 -37.94
C GLU A 70 -3.89 40.11 -38.90
N VAL A 71 -4.85 40.13 -39.84
CA VAL A 71 -5.05 39.10 -40.87
C VAL A 71 -4.23 39.43 -42.11
N VAL A 72 -3.18 38.66 -42.40
CA VAL A 72 -2.44 38.74 -43.69
C VAL A 72 -2.19 37.36 -44.30
N GLN A 73 -2.62 37.18 -45.55
CA GLN A 73 -2.37 36.00 -46.38
C GLN A 73 -0.98 36.02 -47.05
N PRO A 74 -0.40 34.87 -47.46
CA PRO A 74 1.00 34.78 -47.85
C PRO A 74 1.28 35.14 -49.33
N ALA A 75 2.39 35.82 -49.58
CA ALA A 75 2.93 36.04 -50.93
C ALA A 75 4.48 35.97 -51.01
N THR A 76 4.97 34.84 -51.52
CA THR A 76 6.09 34.67 -52.49
C THR A 76 7.39 35.49 -52.39
N ARG A 77 8.54 34.76 -52.33
CA ARG A 77 9.79 34.91 -53.16
C ARG A 77 10.52 36.28 -53.16
N ASN A 78 11.84 36.43 -52.97
CA ASN A 78 12.99 35.59 -53.41
C ASN A 78 14.32 36.04 -52.73
N ASP A 79 15.34 35.17 -52.83
CA ASP A 79 16.81 35.40 -52.79
C ASP A 79 17.45 36.66 -52.17
N THR A 80 18.42 36.45 -51.25
CA THR A 80 19.84 36.84 -51.49
C THR A 80 20.85 36.20 -50.50
N THR A 81 21.62 35.25 -51.03
CA THR A 81 23.06 34.97 -50.76
C THR A 81 23.74 35.27 -49.39
N ALA A 82 24.12 34.17 -48.71
CA ALA A 82 25.48 33.82 -48.24
C ALA A 82 26.18 34.54 -47.05
N LYS A 83 26.31 33.81 -45.92
CA LYS A 83 27.62 33.30 -45.42
C LYS A 83 27.51 32.20 -44.33
N VAL A 84 28.39 31.20 -44.44
CA VAL A 84 28.66 30.03 -43.56
C VAL A 84 29.94 30.39 -42.75
N PRO A 85 30.20 29.98 -41.47
CA PRO A 85 30.37 28.58 -41.01
C PRO A 85 30.11 28.29 -39.49
N PRO A 86 30.49 27.12 -38.91
CA PRO A 86 30.65 25.77 -39.45
C PRO A 86 29.79 24.69 -38.72
N SER A 87 29.80 23.49 -39.29
CA SER A 87 29.14 22.25 -38.83
C SER A 87 29.79 21.50 -37.66
N VAL A 88 28.99 20.72 -36.93
CA VAL A 88 29.42 19.44 -36.32
C VAL A 88 28.56 18.31 -36.90
N ALA A 89 29.19 17.29 -37.49
CA ALA A 89 28.55 16.04 -37.92
C ALA A 89 28.71 14.99 -36.80
N THR A 90 27.79 14.06 -36.59
CA THR A 90 27.58 12.76 -37.28
C THR A 90 26.55 11.99 -36.42
N ASN A 91 25.76 10.98 -36.81
CA ASN A 91 25.72 10.07 -37.96
C ASN A 91 24.24 9.72 -38.25
N GLY A 92 23.87 9.52 -39.52
CA GLY A 92 22.57 8.96 -39.90
C GLY A 92 22.69 7.53 -40.44
N LYS A 93 21.64 6.71 -40.28
CA LYS A 93 21.44 5.49 -41.07
C LYS A 93 19.96 5.07 -41.15
N PRO A 94 19.24 5.42 -42.23
CA PRO A 94 17.92 4.90 -42.52
C PRO A 94 17.94 3.92 -43.70
N ALA A 95 17.21 2.79 -43.60
CA ALA A 95 16.44 2.17 -44.69
C ALA A 95 16.00 0.73 -44.35
N SER A 96 14.69 0.47 -44.42
CA SER A 96 14.16 -0.58 -45.32
C SER A 96 12.66 -0.42 -45.52
N LYS A 97 12.24 -0.10 -46.74
CA LYS A 97 10.83 -0.21 -47.18
C LYS A 97 10.50 -1.70 -47.32
N ALA A 98 9.48 -2.19 -46.60
CA ALA A 98 8.81 -3.46 -46.92
C ALA A 98 7.40 -3.17 -47.46
N LYS A 99 7.04 -3.83 -48.57
CA LYS A 99 5.93 -3.44 -49.45
C LYS A 99 4.93 -4.60 -49.54
N GLY A 100 4.09 -4.77 -48.52
CA GLY A 100 3.10 -5.85 -48.43
C GLY A 100 1.73 -5.47 -48.99
N LYS A 101 1.40 -5.92 -50.20
CA LYS A 101 0.02 -5.89 -50.71
C LYS A 101 -0.74 -7.10 -50.16
N GLY A 102 -1.76 -6.87 -49.35
CA GLY A 102 -2.76 -7.88 -48.96
C GLY A 102 -4.16 -7.32 -49.19
N LYS A 103 -4.95 -7.96 -50.05
CA LYS A 103 -6.30 -7.51 -50.45
C LYS A 103 -7.28 -8.67 -50.27
N ALA A 104 -8.09 -8.63 -49.22
CA ALA A 104 -9.22 -9.53 -49.04
C ALA A 104 -10.37 -8.84 -48.27
N THR A 105 -11.56 -9.18 -48.72
CA THR A 105 -12.92 -8.68 -48.46
C THR A 105 -13.42 -8.70 -47.01
N PRO A 106 -14.49 -7.93 -46.69
CA PRO A 106 -15.13 -7.95 -45.38
C PRO A 106 -15.96 -9.23 -45.18
N SER A 107 -15.99 -9.75 -43.95
CA SER A 107 -16.95 -10.78 -43.53
C SER A 107 -17.89 -10.20 -42.49
N THR A 108 -19.15 -10.04 -42.88
CA THR A 108 -20.26 -9.77 -41.95
C THR A 108 -20.67 -11.07 -41.29
N ASN A 109 -20.61 -11.15 -39.97
CA ASN A 109 -21.48 -12.02 -39.19
C ASN A 109 -21.69 -11.39 -37.81
N GLY A 110 -22.91 -10.96 -37.55
CA GLY A 110 -23.29 -10.49 -36.22
C GLY A 110 -23.59 -11.68 -35.31
N HIS A 111 -23.16 -11.59 -34.06
CA HIS A 111 -23.82 -12.31 -32.98
C HIS A 111 -24.31 -11.26 -31.98
N ARG A 112 -25.63 -11.17 -31.82
CA ARG A 112 -26.20 -10.51 -30.64
C ARG A 112 -25.90 -11.42 -29.46
N ASN A 113 -25.20 -10.90 -28.47
CA ASN A 113 -25.24 -11.42 -27.12
C ASN A 113 -25.93 -10.35 -26.29
N ASP A 114 -27.26 -10.47 -26.16
CA ASP A 114 -27.99 -9.76 -25.11
C ASP A 114 -27.35 -10.15 -23.78
N THR A 115 -26.62 -9.22 -23.17
CA THR A 115 -26.20 -9.35 -21.78
C THR A 115 -27.34 -8.81 -20.95
N GLU A 116 -28.26 -9.72 -20.62
CA GLU A 116 -29.35 -9.49 -19.69
C GLU A 116 -28.75 -8.98 -18.37
N LEU A 117 -28.87 -7.66 -18.16
CA LEU A 117 -28.49 -7.00 -16.92
C LEU A 117 -29.40 -7.54 -15.81
N VAL A 118 -28.87 -8.51 -15.05
CA VAL A 118 -29.45 -8.92 -13.78
C VAL A 118 -29.31 -7.72 -12.83
N ILE A 119 -30.35 -6.89 -12.80
CA ILE A 119 -30.58 -5.93 -11.74
C ILE A 119 -30.78 -6.78 -10.48
N ILE A 120 -29.74 -6.83 -9.65
CA ILE A 120 -29.88 -7.31 -8.28
C ILE A 120 -30.57 -6.17 -7.54
N ASP A 121 -31.91 -6.23 -7.48
CA ASP A 121 -32.70 -5.32 -6.65
C ASP A 121 -32.15 -5.35 -5.22
N GLU A 122 -32.05 -4.17 -4.63
CA GLU A 122 -31.69 -3.99 -3.23
C GLU A 122 -32.71 -4.76 -2.36
N LEU A 123 -32.23 -5.78 -1.65
CA LEU A 123 -32.99 -6.46 -0.60
C LEU A 123 -33.04 -5.58 0.65
N ASP A 124 -33.83 -4.52 0.53
CA ASP A 124 -34.25 -3.63 1.61
C ASP A 124 -35.35 -4.36 2.41
N ASP A 125 -34.96 -5.31 3.27
CA ASP A 125 -35.84 -6.02 4.21
C ASP A 125 -35.29 -5.95 5.64
N ASP A 126 -35.08 -4.74 6.14
CA ASP A 126 -34.72 -4.46 7.54
C ASP A 126 -35.98 -4.50 8.44
N GLY A 127 -36.68 -5.63 8.39
CA GLY A 127 -37.85 -5.93 9.22
C GLY A 127 -37.45 -6.43 10.61
N PRO A 128 -37.84 -5.76 11.72
CA PRO A 128 -37.44 -6.18 13.06
C PRO A 128 -38.06 -7.54 13.43
N LEU A 129 -37.21 -8.57 13.49
CA LEU A 129 -37.62 -9.94 13.82
C LEU A 129 -38.33 -10.00 15.19
N PRO A 130 -39.56 -10.57 15.27
CA PRO A 130 -40.29 -10.66 16.52
C PRO A 130 -39.63 -11.64 17.49
N ALA A 131 -39.37 -11.17 18.71
CA ALA A 131 -38.71 -11.95 19.76
C ALA A 131 -39.51 -13.23 20.10
N LYS A 132 -38.85 -14.39 20.01
CA LYS A 132 -39.41 -15.67 20.45
C LYS A 132 -39.52 -15.69 21.99
N PRO A 133 -40.70 -15.97 22.57
CA PRO A 133 -40.85 -16.05 24.03
C PRO A 133 -40.16 -17.31 24.58
N LEU A 134 -39.34 -17.12 25.62
CA LEU A 134 -38.71 -18.21 26.37
C LEU A 134 -39.77 -19.07 27.11
N PRO A 135 -39.59 -20.40 27.18
CA PRO A 135 -40.54 -21.28 27.83
C PRO A 135 -40.55 -21.10 29.35
N SER A 136 -41.75 -20.95 29.92
CA SER A 136 -41.95 -20.74 31.36
C SER A 136 -41.55 -21.97 32.19
N ALA A 137 -40.49 -21.86 32.99
CA ALA A 137 -40.09 -22.90 33.92
C ALA A 137 -41.04 -22.98 35.14
N LYS A 138 -41.50 -24.21 35.40
CA LYS A 138 -42.38 -24.65 36.50
C LYS A 138 -41.99 -24.01 37.85
N LYS A 139 -42.94 -23.53 38.66
CA LYS A 139 -43.90 -24.43 39.32
C LYS A 139 -43.44 -24.96 40.70
N GLY A 140 -42.21 -24.69 41.12
CA GLY A 140 -41.60 -25.22 42.35
C GLY A 140 -42.25 -24.68 43.64
N LYS A 141 -42.68 -25.57 44.52
CA LYS A 141 -43.38 -25.28 45.79
C LYS A 141 -42.50 -25.68 46.98
N VAL A 142 -42.79 -25.07 48.15
CA VAL A 142 -42.25 -25.34 49.52
C VAL A 142 -40.74 -25.21 49.76
N SER A 143 -40.37 -24.25 50.61
CA SER A 143 -40.11 -24.55 52.03
C SER A 143 -40.25 -23.29 52.88
N ALA A 144 -40.69 -23.43 54.13
CA ALA A 144 -40.79 -22.33 55.08
C ALA A 144 -39.80 -22.56 56.25
N GLY A 145 -38.84 -21.66 56.38
CA GLY A 145 -37.96 -21.45 57.54
C GLY A 145 -37.38 -20.05 57.40
N SER A 146 -37.62 -19.09 58.29
CA SER A 146 -37.42 -19.07 59.75
C SER A 146 -35.93 -18.99 60.13
N THR A 147 -35.38 -17.79 59.99
CA THR A 147 -34.15 -17.22 60.57
C THR A 147 -34.16 -15.78 60.02
N ASP A 148 -34.68 -14.77 60.71
CA ASP A 148 -34.35 -14.21 62.03
C ASP A 148 -32.93 -13.62 62.14
N SER A 149 -32.92 -12.42 62.75
CA SER A 149 -31.81 -11.64 63.32
C SER A 149 -30.60 -11.18 62.47
N THR A 150 -30.59 -9.86 62.21
CA THR A 150 -29.41 -8.95 62.37
C THR A 150 -28.22 -8.98 61.41
N GLU A 151 -28.45 -8.72 60.11
CA GLU A 151 -27.41 -8.19 59.20
C GLU A 151 -27.88 -6.91 58.46
N LYS A 152 -27.98 -5.79 59.19
CA LYS A 152 -28.39 -4.48 58.63
C LYS A 152 -27.24 -3.47 58.43
N GLY A 153 -25.99 -3.89 58.63
CA GLY A 153 -24.79 -3.01 58.53
C GLY A 153 -23.99 -3.13 57.23
N GLY A 154 -23.87 -4.33 56.66
CA GLY A 154 -22.97 -4.57 55.50
C GLY A 154 -23.55 -4.14 54.14
N SER A 155 -24.87 -4.21 53.97
CA SER A 155 -25.53 -4.05 52.67
C SER A 155 -25.35 -2.67 52.05
N PHE A 156 -25.12 -1.61 52.83
CA PHE A 156 -24.89 -0.27 52.27
C PHE A 156 -23.50 -0.16 51.62
N GLN A 157 -22.44 -0.70 52.26
CA GLN A 157 -21.09 -0.71 51.68
C GLN A 157 -21.00 -1.62 50.45
N GLU A 158 -21.72 -2.75 50.46
CA GLU A 158 -21.81 -3.64 49.31
C GLU A 158 -22.55 -2.97 48.13
N LEU A 159 -23.64 -2.26 48.38
CA LEU A 159 -24.34 -1.47 47.36
C LEU A 159 -23.50 -0.32 46.81
N GLU A 160 -22.68 0.34 47.63
CA GLU A 160 -21.74 1.37 47.17
C GLU A 160 -20.68 0.76 46.23
N LYS A 161 -20.06 -0.35 46.65
CA LYS A 161 -19.06 -1.08 45.85
C LYS A 161 -19.63 -1.58 44.52
N LEU A 162 -20.87 -2.08 44.49
CA LEU A 162 -21.54 -2.50 43.26
C LEU A 162 -21.88 -1.32 42.33
N ARG A 163 -22.07 -0.10 42.86
CA ARG A 163 -22.22 1.11 42.03
C ARG A 163 -20.89 1.51 41.41
N GLU A 164 -19.82 1.56 42.20
CA GLU A 164 -18.46 1.81 41.70
C GLU A 164 -18.06 0.81 40.61
N GLU A 165 -18.32 -0.48 40.82
CA GLU A 165 -18.00 -1.51 39.82
C GLU A 165 -18.81 -1.32 38.53
N ARG A 166 -20.10 -1.01 38.63
CA ARG A 166 -20.97 -0.70 37.47
C ARG A 166 -20.50 0.54 36.71
N ASP A 167 -20.09 1.60 37.39
CA ASP A 167 -19.60 2.82 36.74
C ASP A 167 -18.22 2.59 36.10
N MET A 168 -17.35 1.82 36.73
CA MET A 168 -16.06 1.41 36.17
C MET A 168 -16.20 0.49 34.93
N TYR A 169 -17.19 -0.41 34.89
CA TYR A 169 -17.53 -1.14 33.65
C TYR A 169 -18.13 -0.23 32.58
N LYS A 170 -18.93 0.77 32.97
CA LYS A 170 -19.50 1.73 32.03
C LYS A 170 -18.41 2.57 31.36
N GLU A 171 -17.46 3.09 32.14
CA GLU A 171 -16.30 3.82 31.60
C GLU A 171 -15.45 2.94 30.68
N LYS A 172 -15.19 1.67 31.04
CA LYS A 172 -14.50 0.71 30.15
C LYS A 172 -15.26 0.48 28.84
N SER A 173 -16.58 0.34 28.90
CA SER A 173 -17.44 0.19 27.72
C SER A 173 -17.38 1.43 26.81
N GLU A 174 -17.46 2.63 27.39
CA GLU A 174 -17.32 3.91 26.66
C GLU A 174 -15.91 4.09 26.06
N GLN A 175 -14.84 3.64 26.75
CA GLN A 175 -13.48 3.64 26.24
C GLN A 175 -13.30 2.66 25.08
N LEU A 176 -13.79 1.42 25.19
CA LEU A 176 -13.78 0.46 24.08
C LEU A 176 -14.55 1.00 22.87
N SER A 177 -15.74 1.57 23.09
CA SER A 177 -16.55 2.18 22.03
C SER A 177 -15.81 3.32 21.30
N LYS A 178 -15.15 4.22 22.04
CA LYS A 178 -14.29 5.27 21.47
C LYS A 178 -13.11 4.69 20.67
N SER A 179 -12.44 3.66 21.19
CA SER A 179 -11.33 3.00 20.51
C SER A 179 -11.77 2.32 19.20
N LEU A 180 -12.97 1.73 19.19
CA LEU A 180 -13.54 1.06 18.02
C LEU A 180 -13.99 2.06 16.95
N LEU A 181 -14.58 3.19 17.36
CA LEU A 181 -14.87 4.32 16.47
C LEU A 181 -13.58 4.91 15.87
N GLN A 182 -12.54 5.10 16.68
CA GLN A 182 -11.24 5.56 16.20
C GLN A 182 -10.62 4.56 15.21
N LEU A 183 -10.72 3.25 15.49
CA LEU A 183 -10.25 2.20 14.59
C LEU A 183 -10.99 2.22 13.25
N ILE A 184 -12.32 2.34 13.26
CA ILE A 184 -13.16 2.50 12.05
C ILE A 184 -12.75 3.76 11.27
N GLN A 185 -12.49 4.87 11.98
CA GLN A 185 -12.08 6.13 11.36
C GLN A 185 -10.67 6.04 10.75
N THR A 186 -9.73 5.33 11.38
CA THR A 186 -8.43 5.02 10.77
C THR A 186 -8.52 3.99 9.63
N ARG A 187 -9.55 3.14 9.60
CA ARG A 187 -9.71 2.12 8.55
C ARG A 187 -10.09 2.73 7.20
N LYS A 188 -10.74 3.91 7.21
CA LYS A 188 -10.84 4.84 6.07
C LYS A 188 -9.46 5.42 5.75
N THR A 189 -8.56 4.55 5.32
CA THR A 189 -7.19 4.87 4.98
C THR A 189 -7.14 5.60 3.64
N GLU A 190 -6.11 6.43 3.43
CA GLU A 190 -5.86 7.14 2.17
C GLU A 190 -6.04 6.27 0.89
N PRO A 191 -5.56 5.01 0.80
CA PRO A 191 -5.82 4.16 -0.37
C PRO A 191 -7.29 3.82 -0.61
N GLU A 192 -8.15 3.72 0.42
CA GLU A 192 -9.60 3.55 0.21
C GLU A 192 -10.21 4.82 -0.42
N GLU A 193 -9.82 6.01 0.06
CA GLU A 193 -10.26 7.29 -0.50
C GLU A 193 -9.76 7.47 -1.95
N GLN A 194 -8.51 7.09 -2.23
CA GLN A 194 -7.98 7.08 -3.60
C GLN A 194 -8.74 6.09 -4.51
N LEU A 195 -9.15 4.93 -4.01
CA LEU A 195 -9.94 3.95 -4.76
C LEU A 195 -11.34 4.50 -5.06
N VAL A 196 -12.02 5.07 -4.06
CA VAL A 196 -13.32 5.73 -4.23
C VAL A 196 -13.23 6.89 -5.23
N SER A 197 -12.19 7.72 -5.13
CA SER A 197 -11.93 8.83 -6.07
C SER A 197 -11.72 8.34 -7.51
N ARG A 198 -10.91 7.28 -7.70
CA ARG A 198 -10.74 6.65 -9.03
C ARG A 198 -12.03 6.05 -9.56
N LYS A 199 -12.82 5.36 -8.72
CA LYS A 199 -14.10 4.80 -9.13
C LYS A 199 -15.06 5.91 -9.58
N ALA A 200 -15.20 6.98 -8.79
CA ALA A 200 -16.03 8.12 -9.15
C ALA A 200 -15.58 8.79 -10.47
N HIS A 201 -14.27 8.86 -10.74
CA HIS A 201 -13.74 9.33 -12.02
C HIS A 201 -14.14 8.40 -13.18
N TYR A 202 -14.00 7.08 -13.04
CA TYR A 202 -14.40 6.13 -14.08
C TYR A 202 -15.91 6.15 -14.34
N ASP A 203 -16.72 6.20 -13.29
CA ASP A 203 -18.18 6.30 -13.39
C ASP A 203 -18.60 7.59 -14.12
N ALA A 204 -17.92 8.71 -13.87
CA ALA A 204 -18.12 9.96 -14.60
C ALA A 204 -17.71 9.86 -16.08
N THR A 205 -16.58 9.24 -16.40
CA THR A 205 -16.16 9.04 -17.80
C THR A 205 -17.08 8.09 -18.57
N ASN A 206 -17.64 7.08 -17.91
CA ASN A 206 -18.58 6.14 -18.52
C ASN A 206 -19.90 6.85 -18.86
N ARG A 207 -20.46 7.65 -17.92
CA ARG A 207 -21.65 8.46 -18.18
C ARG A 207 -21.47 9.42 -19.36
N ALA A 208 -20.34 10.13 -19.43
CA ALA A 208 -20.06 11.03 -20.54
C ALA A 208 -19.94 10.28 -21.90
N GLN A 209 -19.42 9.05 -21.91
CA GLN A 209 -19.41 8.20 -23.10
C GLN A 209 -20.82 7.71 -23.48
N GLU A 210 -21.64 7.33 -22.50
CA GLU A 210 -23.04 6.93 -22.71
C GLU A 210 -23.88 8.09 -23.27
N GLU A 211 -23.72 9.30 -22.73
CA GLU A 211 -24.35 10.53 -23.23
C GLU A 211 -23.95 10.81 -24.69
N LEU A 212 -22.65 10.74 -25.02
CA LEU A 212 -22.16 10.90 -26.39
C LEU A 212 -22.71 9.82 -27.35
N ILE A 213 -22.79 8.57 -26.90
CA ILE A 213 -23.37 7.47 -27.68
C ILE A 213 -24.87 7.71 -27.90
N GLN A 214 -25.60 8.20 -26.90
CA GLN A 214 -27.01 8.56 -27.02
C GLN A 214 -27.20 9.73 -28.01
N GLU A 215 -26.34 10.76 -27.96
CA GLU A 215 -26.41 11.89 -28.89
C GLU A 215 -26.13 11.44 -30.33
N LEU A 216 -25.03 10.72 -30.57
CA LEU A 216 -24.69 10.19 -31.90
C LEU A 216 -25.78 9.24 -32.42
N THR A 217 -26.34 8.39 -31.57
CA THR A 217 -27.48 7.52 -31.93
C THR A 217 -28.71 8.35 -32.29
N THR A 218 -28.97 9.44 -31.58
CA THR A 218 -30.07 10.38 -31.86
C THR A 218 -29.85 11.08 -33.20
N GLN A 219 -28.65 11.60 -33.47
CA GLN A 219 -28.28 12.21 -34.75
C GLN A 219 -28.45 11.21 -35.91
N VAL A 220 -27.94 9.98 -35.78
CA VAL A 220 -28.10 8.91 -36.78
C VAL A 220 -29.58 8.55 -36.98
N SER A 221 -30.37 8.48 -35.91
CA SER A 221 -31.82 8.20 -36.01
C SER A 221 -32.58 9.30 -36.77
N ARG A 222 -32.17 10.57 -36.59
CA ARG A 222 -32.72 11.74 -37.29
C ARG A 222 -32.35 11.78 -38.78
N LEU A 223 -31.12 11.37 -39.11
CA LEU A 223 -30.62 11.32 -40.50
C LEU A 223 -31.12 10.10 -41.29
N THR A 224 -31.30 8.96 -40.63
CA THR A 224 -31.76 7.69 -41.23
C THR A 224 -33.01 7.83 -42.13
N PRO A 225 -34.12 8.50 -41.73
CA PRO A 225 -35.29 8.67 -42.59
C PRO A 225 -35.06 9.63 -43.76
N MET A 226 -34.11 10.57 -43.65
CA MET A 226 -33.71 11.43 -44.79
C MET A 226 -32.91 10.63 -45.81
N LEU A 227 -31.96 9.82 -45.34
CA LEU A 227 -31.14 8.92 -46.17
C LEU A 227 -32.02 7.90 -46.93
N LYS A 228 -32.99 7.28 -46.24
CA LYS A 228 -33.96 6.33 -46.84
C LYS A 228 -34.89 6.94 -47.89
N LYS A 229 -35.07 8.26 -47.93
CA LYS A 229 -35.95 8.95 -48.90
C LYS A 229 -35.24 9.39 -50.19
N GLY A 230 -33.95 9.13 -50.36
CA GLY A 230 -33.22 9.38 -51.61
C GLY A 230 -33.10 10.85 -52.03
N ARG A 231 -33.46 11.81 -51.17
CA ARG A 231 -33.29 13.25 -51.42
C ARG A 231 -31.85 13.70 -51.12
N THR A 232 -30.93 13.32 -51.99
CA THR A 232 -29.53 13.78 -51.94
C THR A 232 -29.34 15.19 -52.53
N SER A 233 -30.35 15.80 -53.15
CA SER A 233 -30.23 17.09 -53.86
C SER A 233 -30.55 18.34 -53.04
N THR A 234 -30.85 18.22 -51.74
CA THR A 234 -30.97 19.39 -50.82
C THR A 234 -29.66 19.71 -50.09
N LEU A 235 -28.52 19.37 -50.70
CA LEU A 235 -27.17 19.62 -50.16
C LEU A 235 -26.57 20.99 -50.57
N HIS A 236 -27.31 21.80 -51.34
CA HIS A 236 -26.87 23.09 -51.88
C HIS A 236 -27.58 24.32 -51.28
N PHE A 237 -28.30 24.13 -50.17
CA PHE A 237 -28.79 25.21 -49.30
C PHE A 237 -28.34 25.02 -47.86
N LEU A 238 -27.09 24.56 -47.66
CA LEU A 238 -26.28 25.10 -46.58
C LEU A 238 -25.97 26.55 -46.98
N THR A 239 -26.90 27.43 -46.65
CA THR A 239 -26.81 28.88 -46.86
C THR A 239 -25.61 29.44 -46.09
N SER A 240 -25.08 30.59 -46.53
CA SER A 240 -23.99 31.28 -45.82
C SER A 240 -24.29 31.46 -44.33
N GLU A 241 -25.54 31.75 -43.98
CA GLU A 241 -26.05 31.83 -42.61
C GLU A 241 -25.78 30.57 -41.76
N ALA A 242 -25.86 29.37 -42.33
CA ALA A 242 -25.52 28.13 -41.61
C ALA A 242 -24.00 27.98 -41.40
N ALA A 243 -23.20 28.41 -42.37
CA ALA A 243 -21.74 28.43 -42.24
C ALA A 243 -21.24 29.51 -41.26
N ASP A 244 -21.92 30.66 -41.21
CA ASP A 244 -21.63 31.74 -40.27
C ASP A 244 -22.01 31.35 -38.83
N GLU A 245 -23.13 30.64 -38.62
CA GLU A 245 -23.51 30.12 -37.30
C GLU A 245 -22.60 28.96 -36.84
N GLU A 246 -22.22 28.03 -37.74
CA GLU A 246 -21.19 27.02 -37.43
C GLU A 246 -19.85 27.68 -37.04
N LYS A 247 -19.41 28.71 -37.79
CA LYS A 247 -18.19 29.47 -37.48
C LYS A 247 -18.27 30.12 -36.11
N ARG A 248 -19.42 30.71 -35.74
CA ARG A 248 -19.65 31.29 -34.42
C ARG A 248 -19.56 30.26 -33.30
N ILE A 249 -20.16 29.08 -33.48
CA ILE A 249 -20.09 27.97 -32.51
C ILE A 249 -18.64 27.48 -32.34
N PHE A 250 -17.87 27.39 -33.44
CA PHE A 250 -16.45 27.06 -33.36
C PHE A 250 -15.61 28.14 -32.64
N GLU A 251 -15.92 29.43 -32.84
CA GLU A 251 -15.26 30.52 -32.11
C GLU A 251 -15.60 30.51 -30.61
N GLU A 252 -16.84 30.18 -30.25
CA GLU A 252 -17.27 30.02 -28.86
C GLU A 252 -16.57 28.84 -28.16
N HIS A 253 -16.49 27.67 -28.81
CA HIS A 253 -15.72 26.53 -28.28
C HIS A 253 -14.21 26.79 -28.23
N LEU A 254 -13.64 27.54 -29.19
CA LEU A 254 -12.22 27.94 -29.10
C LEU A 254 -11.96 28.82 -27.89
N ARG A 255 -12.89 29.73 -27.55
CA ARG A 255 -12.84 30.56 -26.34
C ARG A 255 -12.96 29.72 -25.08
N GLU A 256 -13.92 28.81 -25.02
CA GLU A 256 -14.14 27.88 -23.90
C GLU A 256 -12.88 27.03 -23.63
N VAL A 257 -12.30 26.43 -24.67
CA VAL A 257 -11.05 25.64 -24.56
C VAL A 257 -9.87 26.52 -24.12
N GLN A 258 -9.79 27.77 -24.59
CA GLN A 258 -8.74 28.70 -24.17
C GLN A 258 -8.88 29.11 -22.69
N GLU A 259 -10.10 29.31 -22.20
CA GLU A 259 -10.37 29.57 -20.77
C GLU A 259 -10.09 28.33 -19.91
N GLU A 260 -10.47 27.14 -20.36
CA GLU A 260 -10.16 25.89 -19.64
C GLU A 260 -8.65 25.62 -19.57
N LEU A 261 -7.91 25.96 -20.63
CA LEU A 261 -6.44 25.87 -20.68
C LEU A 261 -5.80 26.86 -19.72
N LYS A 262 -6.22 28.14 -19.71
CA LYS A 262 -5.80 29.14 -18.71
C LYS A 262 -6.07 28.67 -17.28
N ARG A 263 -7.23 28.03 -17.02
CA ARG A 263 -7.58 27.47 -15.71
C ARG A 263 -6.66 26.30 -15.32
N LYS A 264 -6.35 25.41 -16.26
CA LYS A 264 -5.41 24.29 -16.05
C LYS A 264 -3.99 24.78 -15.78
N ASP A 265 -3.51 25.80 -16.49
CA ASP A 265 -2.21 26.42 -16.27
C ASP A 265 -2.11 27.07 -14.87
N GLY A 266 -3.18 27.69 -14.38
CA GLY A 266 -3.26 28.16 -12.99
C GLY A 266 -3.06 27.03 -11.98
N VAL A 267 -3.81 25.93 -12.14
CA VAL A 267 -3.69 24.74 -11.26
C VAL A 267 -2.30 24.08 -11.35
N ILE A 268 -1.63 24.16 -12.50
CA ILE A 268 -0.25 23.67 -12.64
C ILE A 268 0.71 24.57 -11.84
N LYS A 269 0.63 25.89 -11.98
CA LYS A 269 1.44 26.85 -11.19
C LYS A 269 1.25 26.68 -9.67
N ASP A 270 0.01 26.47 -9.21
CA ASP A 270 -0.29 26.23 -7.79
C ASP A 270 0.31 24.90 -7.29
N LYS A 271 0.39 23.88 -8.16
CA LYS A 271 1.06 22.62 -7.83
C LYS A 271 2.57 22.76 -7.82
N ASP A 272 3.16 23.47 -8.78
CA ASP A 272 4.61 23.68 -8.88
C ASP A 272 5.14 24.50 -7.70
N THR A 273 4.41 25.54 -7.27
CA THR A 273 4.76 26.31 -6.05
C THR A 273 4.66 25.45 -4.78
N ARG A 274 3.65 24.58 -4.66
CA ARG A 274 3.54 23.60 -3.56
C ARG A 274 4.67 22.57 -3.59
N ILE A 275 5.07 22.08 -4.76
CA ILE A 275 6.21 21.16 -4.93
C ILE A 275 7.52 21.83 -4.51
N ALA A 276 7.73 23.09 -4.89
CA ALA A 276 8.90 23.87 -4.47
C ALA A 276 8.97 23.99 -2.94
N ALA A 277 7.87 24.36 -2.28
CA ALA A 277 7.80 24.48 -0.82
C ALA A 277 8.05 23.14 -0.09
N LEU A 278 7.56 22.01 -0.63
CA LEU A 278 7.83 20.68 -0.07
C LEU A 278 9.29 20.27 -0.26
N ASN A 279 9.93 20.63 -1.37
CA ASN A 279 11.35 20.36 -1.59
C ASN A 279 12.25 21.16 -0.62
N GLU A 280 11.89 22.40 -0.31
CA GLU A 280 12.58 23.21 0.72
C GLU A 280 12.45 22.58 2.12
N GLN A 281 11.27 22.04 2.47
CA GLN A 281 11.06 21.28 3.71
C GLN A 281 11.88 19.97 3.75
N LEU A 282 12.03 19.28 2.61
CA LEU A 282 12.89 18.10 2.51
C LEU A 282 14.38 18.46 2.62
N GLU A 283 14.83 19.59 2.06
CA GLU A 283 16.23 20.01 2.18
C GLU A 283 16.58 20.42 3.60
N THR A 284 15.73 21.19 4.27
CA THR A 284 15.89 21.60 5.68
C THR A 284 15.91 20.40 6.62
N THR A 285 14.93 19.50 6.55
CA THR A 285 14.91 18.28 7.38
C THR A 285 16.09 17.34 7.10
N GLN A 286 16.57 17.24 5.85
CA GLN A 286 17.81 16.53 5.56
C GLN A 286 19.05 17.21 6.12
N ALA A 287 19.09 18.55 6.18
CA ALA A 287 20.19 19.29 6.79
C ALA A 287 20.22 19.05 8.32
N ASP A 288 19.06 19.08 8.97
CA ASP A 288 18.91 18.79 10.40
C ASP A 288 19.33 17.35 10.74
N LEU A 289 18.88 16.36 9.97
CA LEU A 289 19.29 14.96 10.13
C LEU A 289 20.81 14.79 9.96
N LYS A 290 21.43 15.47 8.97
CA LYS A 290 22.89 15.46 8.79
C LYS A 290 23.61 16.12 9.98
N ALA A 291 23.05 17.19 10.55
CA ALA A 291 23.58 17.85 11.74
C ALA A 291 23.49 16.95 12.98
N GLU A 292 22.37 16.24 13.19
CA GLU A 292 22.19 15.29 14.29
C GLU A 292 23.12 14.08 14.16
N ILE A 293 23.29 13.53 12.95
CA ILE A 293 24.27 12.47 12.67
C ILE A 293 25.69 12.97 12.99
N ALA A 294 26.06 14.18 12.58
CA ALA A 294 27.38 14.77 12.87
C ALA A 294 27.59 15.00 14.38
N HIS A 295 26.56 15.45 15.10
CA HIS A 295 26.56 15.59 16.55
C HIS A 295 26.74 14.23 17.25
N THR A 296 25.96 13.23 16.87
CA THR A 296 26.03 11.86 17.40
C THR A 296 27.38 11.21 17.12
N GLN A 297 27.94 11.38 15.92
CA GLN A 297 29.30 10.94 15.61
C GLN A 297 30.36 11.65 16.46
N THR A 298 30.15 12.92 16.81
CA THR A 298 31.06 13.69 17.66
C THR A 298 31.03 13.17 19.10
N LEU A 299 29.85 12.86 19.64
CA LEU A 299 29.69 12.18 20.93
C LEU A 299 30.38 10.81 20.93
N GLN A 300 30.14 9.97 19.91
CA GLN A 300 30.77 8.65 19.79
C GLN A 300 32.30 8.71 19.65
N LYS A 301 32.85 9.75 19.00
CA LYS A 301 34.30 9.97 18.85
C LYS A 301 34.97 10.48 20.14
N ASN A 302 34.20 10.94 21.13
CA ASN A 302 34.70 11.44 22.43
C ASN A 302 34.31 10.54 23.64
N PRO A 303 34.58 9.22 23.63
CA PRO A 303 34.24 8.31 24.72
C PRO A 303 35.04 8.57 26.02
N LYS A 304 35.94 9.57 26.02
CA LYS A 304 36.68 10.02 27.20
C LYS A 304 35.87 10.96 28.10
N ALA A 305 34.82 11.62 27.57
CA ALA A 305 33.96 12.50 28.35
C ALA A 305 32.93 11.75 29.23
N GLN A 306 32.76 10.44 29.02
CA GLN A 306 31.78 9.60 29.72
C GLN A 306 32.43 8.56 30.65
N ARG A 307 33.67 8.82 31.12
CA ARG A 307 34.48 7.90 31.93
C ARG A 307 34.37 8.14 33.45
N GLU A 308 33.16 8.19 34.01
CA GLU A 308 32.96 8.06 35.48
C GLU A 308 31.82 7.09 35.86
N HIS A 309 31.56 6.07 35.02
CA HIS A 309 30.75 4.92 35.42
C HIS A 309 31.57 3.61 35.32
N PRO A 310 31.67 2.82 36.41
CA PRO A 310 32.40 1.56 36.41
C PRO A 310 31.62 0.51 35.61
N GLY A 311 32.23 -0.01 34.54
CA GLY A 311 31.56 -0.92 33.61
C GLY A 311 31.70 -2.41 33.95
N PRO A 312 30.75 -3.26 33.54
CA PRO A 312 30.93 -4.70 33.44
C PRO A 312 31.59 -5.11 32.11
N ALA A 313 32.19 -6.30 32.10
CA ALA A 313 33.13 -6.77 31.09
C ALA A 313 32.57 -7.00 29.66
N MET A 314 33.46 -6.87 28.68
CA MET A 314 33.22 -7.22 27.27
C MET A 314 32.99 -8.72 27.08
N ARG A 315 32.08 -9.12 26.17
CA ARG A 315 32.15 -10.42 25.49
C ARG A 315 31.64 -10.36 24.04
N ALA A 316 32.38 -11.10 23.20
CA ALA A 316 32.09 -11.66 21.87
C ALA A 316 31.02 -11.02 20.96
N ARG A 317 31.44 -10.66 19.75
CA ARG A 317 30.57 -10.50 18.57
C ARG A 317 30.21 -11.88 18.01
N THR A 318 29.04 -12.42 18.37
CA THR A 318 28.46 -13.62 17.74
C THR A 318 26.95 -13.51 17.74
N SER A 319 26.35 -13.60 16.54
CA SER A 319 24.90 -13.66 16.28
C SER A 319 24.05 -12.50 16.85
N LEU A 320 23.54 -11.65 15.96
CA LEU A 320 22.49 -10.66 16.28
C LEU A 320 21.21 -11.31 16.86
N ILE A 321 20.98 -12.59 16.54
CA ILE A 321 19.82 -13.38 16.99
C ILE A 321 19.99 -13.83 18.45
N ASN A 322 21.22 -13.91 18.97
CA ASN A 322 21.50 -14.36 20.34
C ASN A 322 21.87 -13.20 21.31
N ASP A 323 21.60 -11.94 20.95
CA ASP A 323 21.73 -10.85 21.93
C ASP A 323 20.62 -11.03 22.99
N PRO A 324 20.93 -11.17 24.30
CA PRO A 324 19.90 -11.25 25.35
C PRO A 324 18.97 -10.03 25.37
N LYS A 325 19.38 -8.90 24.77
CA LYS A 325 18.51 -7.73 24.54
C LYS A 325 17.43 -7.98 23.49
N HIS A 326 17.69 -8.78 22.45
CA HIS A 326 16.64 -9.23 21.54
C HIS A 326 15.61 -10.09 22.28
N GLY A 327 16.04 -11.02 23.14
CA GLY A 327 15.12 -11.78 24.00
C GLY A 327 14.26 -10.90 24.92
N ALA A 328 14.84 -9.86 25.52
CA ALA A 328 14.08 -8.88 26.31
C ALA A 328 13.13 -8.02 25.47
N THR A 329 13.51 -7.67 24.24
CA THR A 329 12.69 -6.90 23.30
C THR A 329 11.52 -7.74 22.77
N ILE A 330 11.77 -9.00 22.41
CA ILE A 330 10.74 -9.97 21.99
C ILE A 330 9.76 -10.20 23.14
N ARG A 331 10.21 -10.39 24.39
CA ARG A 331 9.33 -10.47 25.56
C ARG A 331 8.52 -9.19 25.80
N LEU A 332 9.12 -8.02 25.61
CA LEU A 332 8.40 -6.75 25.73
C LEU A 332 7.29 -6.64 24.68
N TYR A 333 7.52 -7.11 23.44
CA TYR A 333 6.47 -7.18 22.43
C TYR A 333 5.44 -8.29 22.72
N GLU A 334 5.85 -9.48 23.19
CA GLU A 334 4.97 -10.58 23.66
C GLU A 334 3.99 -10.04 24.73
N ASP A 335 4.52 -9.43 25.79
CA ASP A 335 3.77 -8.90 26.94
C ASP A 335 2.91 -7.66 26.60
N LEU A 336 3.40 -6.74 25.76
CA LEU A 336 2.65 -5.51 25.43
C LEU A 336 1.52 -5.74 24.43
N THR A 337 1.65 -6.72 23.53
CA THR A 337 0.83 -6.73 22.31
C THR A 337 0.05 -8.03 22.08
N ASN A 338 0.36 -9.15 22.75
CA ASN A 338 -0.26 -10.47 22.47
C ASN A 338 -0.17 -10.86 20.97
N LEU A 339 0.82 -10.34 20.24
CA LEU A 339 0.69 -10.13 18.79
C LEU A 339 1.50 -11.08 17.92
N ILE A 340 0.94 -11.27 16.73
CA ILE A 340 1.40 -12.05 15.58
C ILE A 340 2.83 -11.68 15.19
N MET A 341 3.73 -12.67 15.12
CA MET A 341 5.00 -12.50 14.41
C MET A 341 4.77 -12.75 12.91
N TYR A 342 4.84 -11.70 12.11
CA TYR A 342 4.96 -11.83 10.66
C TYR A 342 6.39 -12.21 10.30
N ILE A 343 6.57 -13.41 9.75
CA ILE A 343 7.85 -13.82 9.17
C ILE A 343 7.75 -13.54 7.67
N LEU A 344 8.30 -12.39 7.27
CA LEU A 344 8.39 -11.95 5.89
C LEU A 344 9.53 -12.68 5.18
N ALA A 345 9.27 -13.90 4.73
CA ALA A 345 9.99 -14.44 3.57
C ALA A 345 9.58 -13.62 2.33
N ARG A 346 10.46 -13.51 1.33
CA ARG A 346 10.33 -12.45 0.29
C ARG A 346 9.04 -12.51 -0.53
N GLU A 347 8.44 -13.69 -0.64
CA GLU A 347 7.23 -13.93 -1.45
C GLU A 347 6.13 -14.66 -0.66
N PHE A 348 6.34 -14.97 0.62
CA PHE A 348 5.41 -15.72 1.47
C PHE A 348 5.13 -15.01 2.79
N CYS A 349 3.85 -14.83 3.12
CA CYS A 349 3.41 -14.17 4.36
C CYS A 349 2.50 -15.09 5.18
N LEU A 350 3.09 -15.97 5.99
CA LEU A 350 2.31 -16.77 6.93
C LEU A 350 1.92 -15.92 8.15
N SER A 351 0.63 -15.63 8.26
CA SER A 351 0.04 -14.98 9.43
C SER A 351 -0.34 -16.03 10.47
N PHE A 352 0.10 -15.89 11.73
CA PHE A 352 -0.25 -16.84 12.79
C PHE A 352 -0.26 -16.21 14.19
N THR A 353 -1.05 -16.80 15.09
CA THR A 353 -1.09 -16.41 16.52
C THR A 353 -0.46 -17.49 17.40
N LEU A 354 0.23 -17.05 18.45
CA LEU A 354 0.81 -17.90 19.49
C LEU A 354 0.14 -17.59 20.83
N THR A 355 -0.79 -18.42 21.26
CA THR A 355 -1.49 -18.24 22.54
C THR A 355 -0.79 -19.03 23.64
N SER A 356 -0.23 -18.33 24.62
CA SER A 356 0.31 -18.97 25.84
C SER A 356 -0.82 -19.50 26.73
N MET A 357 -0.72 -20.76 27.15
CA MET A 357 -1.66 -21.40 28.08
C MET A 357 -0.92 -22.24 29.11
N TYR A 358 -1.57 -22.56 30.24
CA TYR A 358 -1.01 -23.45 31.26
C TYR A 358 -1.84 -24.74 31.31
N GLN A 359 -1.18 -25.89 31.25
CA GLN A 359 -1.81 -27.21 31.37
C GLN A 359 -1.14 -27.99 32.51
N PRO A 360 -1.83 -28.91 33.19
CA PRO A 360 -1.18 -29.83 34.14
C PRO A 360 -0.06 -30.61 33.43
N LYS A 361 1.10 -30.74 34.08
CA LYS A 361 2.20 -31.56 33.54
C LYS A 361 1.71 -33.00 33.30
N PRO A 362 1.98 -33.59 32.12
CA PRO A 362 1.61 -34.97 31.89
C PRO A 362 2.33 -35.89 32.88
N SER A 363 1.58 -36.79 33.52
CA SER A 363 2.13 -37.85 34.36
C SER A 363 3.07 -38.74 33.51
N PRO A 364 4.25 -39.14 34.02
CA PRO A 364 5.10 -40.10 33.33
C PRO A 364 4.47 -41.50 33.26
N ASP A 365 3.50 -41.81 34.12
CA ASP A 365 2.68 -43.02 34.04
C ASP A 365 1.35 -42.70 33.34
N PRO A 366 1.06 -43.25 32.15
CA PRO A 366 -0.17 -42.99 31.40
C PRO A 366 -1.43 -43.57 32.05
N ASN A 367 -1.31 -44.45 33.05
CA ASN A 367 -2.46 -44.97 33.81
C ASN A 367 -2.84 -44.07 34.99
N PHE A 368 -2.00 -43.09 35.35
CA PHE A 368 -2.29 -42.18 36.45
C PHE A 368 -3.08 -40.98 35.96
N HIS A 369 -4.31 -40.81 36.47
CA HIS A 369 -5.04 -39.56 36.33
C HIS A 369 -4.18 -38.40 36.85
N SER A 370 -4.16 -37.29 36.10
CA SER A 370 -3.34 -36.12 36.46
C SER A 370 -3.64 -35.68 37.89
N PRO A 371 -2.64 -35.64 38.79
CA PRO A 371 -2.87 -35.28 40.18
C PRO A 371 -3.48 -33.87 40.28
N PRO A 372 -4.25 -33.57 41.35
CA PRO A 372 -4.81 -32.25 41.54
C PRO A 372 -3.68 -31.21 41.56
N VAL A 373 -3.84 -30.14 40.79
CA VAL A 373 -2.87 -29.04 40.69
C VAL A 373 -2.84 -28.30 42.02
N ASN A 374 -1.72 -28.41 42.75
CA ASN A 374 -1.54 -27.79 44.07
C ASN A 374 -0.57 -26.60 44.02
N SER A 375 0.38 -26.61 43.08
CA SER A 375 1.33 -25.53 42.82
C SER A 375 1.30 -25.08 41.36
N LYS A 376 1.78 -23.86 41.10
CA LYS A 376 2.14 -23.41 39.75
C LYS A 376 3.22 -24.30 39.12
N ASP A 377 4.04 -24.96 39.93
CA ASP A 377 5.07 -25.90 39.47
C ASP A 377 4.49 -27.20 38.91
N ASP A 378 3.23 -27.53 39.21
CA ASP A 378 2.51 -28.68 38.63
C ASP A 378 2.00 -28.37 37.21
N LEU A 379 2.09 -27.10 36.78
CA LEU A 379 1.68 -26.64 35.45
C LEU A 379 2.88 -26.54 34.50
N GLN A 380 2.65 -26.90 33.24
CA GLN A 380 3.53 -26.65 32.12
C GLN A 380 3.01 -25.45 31.31
N LYS A 381 3.88 -24.50 30.96
CA LYS A 381 3.54 -23.46 29.97
C LYS A 381 3.54 -24.13 28.60
N MET A 382 2.37 -24.15 27.97
CA MET A 382 2.15 -24.63 26.61
C MET A 382 1.91 -23.41 25.71
N VAL A 383 2.19 -23.56 24.42
CA VAL A 383 1.90 -22.55 23.39
C VAL A 383 1.00 -23.20 22.35
N GLN A 384 -0.11 -22.53 22.04
CA GLN A 384 -1.01 -22.91 20.97
C GLN A 384 -0.74 -22.07 19.73
N TYR A 385 -0.25 -22.71 18.68
CA TYR A 385 -0.14 -22.13 17.36
C TYR A 385 -1.50 -22.19 16.65
N THR A 386 -1.98 -21.07 16.12
CA THR A 386 -3.17 -21.02 15.27
C THR A 386 -2.85 -20.19 14.02
N PRO A 387 -2.79 -20.81 12.83
CA PRO A 387 -2.58 -20.08 11.59
C PRO A 387 -3.81 -19.21 11.28
N LEU A 388 -3.59 -18.09 10.58
CA LEU A 388 -4.60 -17.13 10.19
C LEU A 388 -4.63 -16.97 8.67
N GLU A 389 -5.81 -16.68 8.13
CA GLU A 389 -6.03 -16.31 6.73
C GLU A 389 -5.61 -17.34 5.67
N LEU A 390 -5.36 -18.60 6.03
CA LEU A 390 -5.04 -19.70 5.09
C LEU A 390 -6.07 -19.84 3.97
N GLU A 391 -7.33 -19.48 4.22
CA GLU A 391 -8.43 -19.44 3.25
C GLU A 391 -8.24 -18.44 2.09
N LYS A 392 -7.28 -17.51 2.20
CA LYS A 392 -6.90 -16.55 1.16
C LYS A 392 -5.66 -17.00 0.36
N GLU A 393 -4.93 -17.98 0.86
CA GLU A 393 -3.71 -18.49 0.25
C GLU A 393 -4.01 -19.52 -0.85
N SER A 394 -3.03 -19.78 -1.73
CA SER A 394 -3.19 -20.79 -2.76
C SER A 394 -3.25 -22.20 -2.15
N PRO A 395 -4.02 -23.15 -2.73
CA PRO A 395 -4.08 -24.53 -2.22
C PRO A 395 -2.72 -25.23 -2.28
N GLU A 396 -1.84 -24.83 -3.21
CA GLU A 396 -0.46 -25.31 -3.30
C GLU A 396 0.39 -24.81 -2.12
N HIS A 397 0.19 -23.58 -1.64
CA HIS A 397 0.85 -23.07 -0.43
C HIS A 397 0.37 -23.81 0.82
N ILE A 398 -0.94 -24.03 0.95
CA ILE A 398 -1.52 -24.79 2.07
C ILE A 398 -0.95 -26.21 2.10
N GLN A 399 -0.78 -26.85 0.94
CA GLN A 399 -0.13 -28.16 0.84
C GLN A 399 1.38 -28.11 1.14
N LYS A 400 2.10 -27.06 0.70
CA LYS A 400 3.52 -26.87 1.05
C LYS A 400 3.72 -26.78 2.56
N LEU A 401 2.81 -26.14 3.33
CA LEU A 401 2.95 -25.91 4.79
C LEU A 401 2.92 -27.16 5.70
N ASP A 402 2.47 -28.32 5.21
CA ASP A 402 2.34 -29.56 6.00
C ASP A 402 1.65 -29.31 7.36
N PHE A 403 2.25 -29.72 8.49
CA PHE A 403 1.66 -29.54 9.83
C PHE A 403 1.48 -28.07 10.27
N LEU A 404 2.11 -27.10 9.58
CA LEU A 404 1.94 -25.66 9.86
C LEU A 404 0.62 -25.10 9.29
N ALA A 405 -0.08 -25.86 8.44
CA ALA A 405 -1.44 -25.53 8.02
C ALA A 405 -2.48 -25.77 9.14
N ASP A 406 -2.17 -26.62 10.12
CA ASP A 406 -3.07 -27.00 11.19
C ASP A 406 -2.82 -26.25 12.51
N LYS A 407 -3.84 -26.22 13.36
CA LYS A 407 -3.76 -25.69 14.73
C LYS A 407 -3.21 -26.75 15.68
N PHE A 408 -2.07 -26.49 16.32
CA PHE A 408 -1.44 -27.42 17.26
C PHE A 408 -0.92 -26.75 18.55
N THR A 409 -0.52 -27.56 19.52
CA THR A 409 0.02 -27.11 20.82
C THR A 409 1.34 -27.80 21.13
N PHE A 410 2.33 -27.05 21.61
CA PHE A 410 3.65 -27.55 22.01
C PHE A 410 4.10 -26.94 23.34
N ALA A 411 5.13 -27.51 23.98
CA ALA A 411 5.65 -26.97 25.24
C ALA A 411 6.44 -25.67 24.99
N TYR A 412 6.37 -24.68 25.88
CA TYR A 412 7.09 -23.40 25.70
C TYR A 412 8.61 -23.61 25.56
N ASP A 413 9.18 -24.62 26.21
CA ASP A 413 10.59 -25.01 26.10
C ASP A 413 10.99 -25.50 24.69
N GLN A 414 10.02 -25.77 23.82
CA GLN A 414 10.21 -26.14 22.41
C GLN A 414 10.04 -24.94 21.45
N MET A 415 9.86 -23.71 21.94
CA MET A 415 9.70 -22.51 21.12
C MET A 415 10.86 -22.32 20.12
N ASP A 416 12.10 -22.49 20.57
CA ASP A 416 13.28 -22.35 19.69
C ASP A 416 13.28 -23.40 18.58
N TYR A 417 12.78 -24.61 18.86
CA TYR A 417 12.62 -25.68 17.86
C TYR A 417 11.49 -25.38 16.87
N PHE A 418 10.36 -24.85 17.34
CA PHE A 418 9.27 -24.40 16.47
C PHE A 418 9.73 -23.27 15.53
N LEU A 419 10.33 -22.20 16.07
CA LEU A 419 10.84 -21.08 15.28
C LEU A 419 11.92 -21.51 14.28
N LYS A 420 12.81 -22.43 14.68
CA LYS A 420 13.78 -23.01 13.74
C LYS A 420 13.11 -23.83 12.65
N THR A 421 12.16 -24.71 13.00
CA THR A 421 11.46 -25.55 12.02
C THR A 421 10.69 -24.71 11.01
N LEU A 422 10.01 -23.66 11.48
CA LEU A 422 9.30 -22.70 10.64
C LEU A 422 10.27 -21.95 9.71
N ASN A 423 11.42 -21.47 10.20
CA ASN A 423 12.43 -20.83 9.35
C ASN A 423 13.02 -21.79 8.32
N ASP A 424 13.43 -22.99 8.75
CA ASP A 424 13.98 -24.04 7.88
C ASP A 424 12.98 -24.37 6.75
N HIS A 425 11.69 -24.44 7.09
CA HIS A 425 10.61 -24.70 6.15
C HIS A 425 10.47 -23.61 5.07
N PHE A 426 10.53 -22.31 5.43
CA PHE A 426 10.51 -21.24 4.43
C PHE A 426 11.77 -21.21 3.56
N THR A 427 12.94 -21.49 4.15
CA THR A 427 14.18 -21.57 3.35
C THR A 427 14.19 -22.78 2.41
N ALA A 428 13.57 -23.89 2.78
CA ALA A 428 13.47 -25.08 1.94
C ALA A 428 12.54 -24.88 0.74
N SER A 429 11.47 -24.08 0.88
CA SER A 429 10.58 -23.75 -0.24
C SER A 429 11.26 -22.86 -1.30
N GLU A 430 12.19 -21.98 -0.91
CA GLU A 430 12.92 -21.13 -1.88
C GLU A 430 13.86 -21.97 -2.78
N GLU A 431 14.46 -23.06 -2.27
CA GLU A 431 15.39 -23.91 -3.06
C GLU A 431 14.70 -24.83 -4.10
N GLN A 432 13.36 -24.86 -4.15
CA GLN A 432 12.60 -25.80 -5.00
C GLN A 432 11.98 -25.15 -6.25
N ASP A 433 11.89 -23.82 -6.28
CA ASP A 433 11.33 -23.05 -7.39
C ASP A 433 12.44 -22.40 -8.29
N ASP A 434 13.72 -22.66 -8.00
CA ASP A 434 14.97 -22.21 -8.67
C ASP A 434 15.65 -23.34 -9.53
#